data_AF-A0A147B9T7-F1
#
_entry.id   AF-A0A147B9T7-F1
#
_cell.length_a   1.000
_cell.length_b   1.000
_cell.length_c   1.000
_cell.angle_alpha   90.00
_cell.angle_beta   90.00
_cell.angle_gamma   90.00
#
_symmetry.space_group_name_H-M   'P 1'
#
loop_
_entity.id
_entity.type
_entity.pdbx_description
1 polymer ?
#
loop_
_entity_poly.entity_id
_entity_poly.type
_entity_poly.pdbx_seq_one_letter_code
_entity_poly.pdbx_strand_id
1 'polypeptide(L)'
;EAEKGIIFACFPPVVHLHLLRFQYDPVTDNNIKINDRFEFPERLNLNEFLHEPEASPATYTLHAVLVHSGDNHGGHYVVFINPKGDGKWCKFDDDVVSRCTKQEAIDHNFGGTDDDVAVSRHCTNAYMLVYIRDSAIQEVLQPVQENDIPEQLVERLQEEKRQEALRRKERNEAHLYMSVQVLTEDNFAGHQGNDLYDMEKANYRTFKVKKLATLKELMELMAEQMKYPIQGIRPWSITYRSNQTFRPAAIDLENDLNKSVIDLSENANPWTIFLETMAPDQRVDRRCVSSWVCHLGLCNKLF
;
A
#
# COMPACT_ATOMS: atom_id res chain seq x y z
N GLU A 1 -44.85 42.02 -10.38
CA GLU A 1 -43.43 41.72 -10.13
C GLU A 1 -43.30 41.05 -8.77
N ALA A 2 -42.29 40.20 -8.58
CA ALA A 2 -42.00 39.58 -7.29
C ALA A 2 -40.50 39.72 -7.01
N GLU A 3 -40.14 39.94 -5.74
CA GLU A 3 -38.76 40.03 -5.29
C GLU A 3 -38.35 38.72 -4.60
N LYS A 4 -37.10 38.29 -4.81
CA LYS A 4 -36.53 37.09 -4.18
C LYS A 4 -35.29 37.50 -3.38
N GLY A 5 -35.35 37.28 -2.07
CA GLY A 5 -34.24 37.48 -1.14
C GLY A 5 -33.86 36.20 -0.39
N ILE A 6 -32.71 36.21 0.28
CA ILE A 6 -32.24 35.15 1.16
C ILE A 6 -31.82 35.81 2.48
N ILE A 7 -32.28 35.27 3.60
CA ILE A 7 -31.97 35.74 4.95
C ILE A 7 -31.67 34.50 5.82
N PHE A 8 -30.72 34.61 6.76
CA PHE A 8 -30.41 33.51 7.67
C PHE A 8 -31.29 33.56 8.92
N ALA A 9 -31.86 32.42 9.30
CA ALA A 9 -32.62 32.29 10.55
C ALA A 9 -31.71 32.12 11.77
N CYS A 10 -30.62 31.35 11.61
CA CYS A 10 -29.64 31.08 12.65
C CYS A 10 -28.30 30.65 12.03
N PHE A 11 -27.21 30.74 12.78
CA PHE A 11 -25.91 30.20 12.39
C PHE A 11 -25.43 29.07 13.32
N PRO A 12 -24.81 27.99 12.80
CA PRO A 12 -24.34 26.87 13.60
C PRO A 12 -23.10 27.23 14.45
N PRO A 13 -22.76 26.44 15.49
CA PRO A 13 -21.54 26.64 16.29
C PRO A 13 -20.25 26.61 15.46
N VAL A 14 -20.21 25.81 14.40
CA VAL A 14 -19.09 25.71 13.46
C VAL A 14 -19.59 26.07 12.07
N VAL A 15 -18.99 27.08 11.46
CA VAL A 15 -19.32 27.56 10.12
C VAL A 15 -18.22 27.20 9.15
N HIS A 16 -18.58 26.51 8.07
CA HIS A 16 -17.72 26.21 6.94
C HIS A 16 -18.05 27.14 5.78
N LEU A 17 -17.10 27.98 5.38
CA LEU A 17 -17.24 28.89 4.24
C LEU A 17 -16.39 28.38 3.09
N HIS A 18 -17.05 27.95 2.02
CA HIS A 18 -16.38 27.61 0.76
C HIS A 18 -16.23 28.89 -0.07
N LEU A 19 -14.99 29.25 -0.40
CA LEU A 19 -14.70 30.35 -1.30
C LEU A 19 -14.80 29.81 -2.73
N LEU A 20 -15.70 30.36 -3.54
CA LEU A 20 -15.98 29.93 -4.91
C LEU A 20 -14.85 30.32 -5.88
N ARG A 21 -13.65 29.78 -5.65
CA ARG A 21 -12.45 30.04 -6.45
C ARG A 21 -12.35 29.18 -7.70
N PHE A 22 -13.32 28.31 -7.95
CA PHE A 22 -13.35 27.45 -9.13
C PHE A 22 -14.62 27.75 -9.89
N GLN A 23 -14.49 28.26 -11.11
CA GLN A 23 -15.63 28.59 -11.96
C GLN A 23 -15.39 28.10 -13.38
N TYR A 24 -16.46 27.71 -14.05
CA TYR A 24 -16.42 27.40 -15.47
C TYR A 24 -16.32 28.70 -16.27
N ASP A 25 -15.28 28.80 -17.11
CA ASP A 25 -15.12 29.89 -18.06
C ASP A 25 -15.59 29.43 -19.45
N PRO A 26 -16.73 29.96 -19.95
CA PRO A 26 -17.26 29.58 -21.26
C PRO A 26 -16.40 30.09 -22.42
N VAL A 27 -15.52 31.07 -22.21
CA VAL A 27 -14.65 31.60 -23.27
C VAL A 27 -13.52 30.63 -23.59
N THR A 28 -12.90 30.07 -22.54
CA THR A 28 -11.82 29.08 -22.67
C THR A 28 -12.31 27.64 -22.67
N ASP A 29 -13.62 27.41 -22.51
CA ASP A 29 -14.29 26.11 -22.38
C ASP A 29 -13.62 25.21 -21.32
N ASN A 30 -13.21 25.81 -20.21
CA ASN A 30 -12.50 25.13 -19.14
C ASN A 30 -12.89 25.69 -17.78
N ASN A 31 -12.74 24.87 -16.73
CA ASN A 31 -12.78 25.41 -15.38
C ASN A 31 -11.49 26.19 -15.14
N ILE A 32 -11.60 27.41 -14.61
CA ILE A 32 -10.46 28.23 -14.20
C ILE A 32 -10.43 28.44 -12.68
N LYS A 33 -9.24 28.65 -12.14
CA LYS A 33 -9.04 29.04 -10.74
C LYS A 33 -9.01 30.57 -10.65
N ILE A 34 -9.84 31.14 -9.78
CA ILE A 34 -9.85 32.56 -9.46
C ILE A 34 -8.81 32.81 -8.36
N ASN A 35 -7.72 33.48 -8.73
CA ASN A 35 -6.63 33.80 -7.80
C ASN A 35 -6.71 35.22 -7.23
N ASP A 36 -7.78 35.95 -7.53
CA ASP A 36 -8.01 37.32 -7.06
C ASP A 36 -7.92 37.43 -5.54
N ARG A 37 -7.51 38.62 -5.10
CA ARG A 37 -7.37 38.92 -3.68
C ARG A 37 -8.74 38.92 -3.00
N PHE A 38 -8.90 38.05 -2.00
CA PHE A 38 -10.07 37.97 -1.15
C PHE A 38 -9.62 37.92 0.31
N GLU A 39 -9.96 38.96 1.07
CA GLU A 39 -9.63 39.04 2.48
C GLU A 39 -10.67 38.29 3.33
N PHE A 40 -10.20 37.71 4.43
CA PHE A 40 -11.06 37.12 5.45
C PHE A 40 -10.53 37.48 6.84
N PRO A 41 -11.39 37.94 7.76
CA PRO A 41 -10.95 38.42 9.06
C PRO A 41 -10.72 37.27 10.05
N GLU A 42 -9.87 37.49 11.04
CA GLU A 42 -9.74 36.54 12.16
C GLU A 42 -11.03 36.47 12.99
N ARG A 43 -11.70 37.61 13.21
CA ARG A 43 -13.00 37.68 13.89
C ARG A 43 -14.07 38.11 12.90
N LEU A 44 -15.09 37.28 12.75
CA LEU A 44 -16.20 37.50 11.82
C LEU A 44 -17.49 37.74 12.61
N ASN A 45 -18.14 38.89 12.37
CA ASN A 45 -19.43 39.22 12.97
C ASN A 45 -20.53 39.01 11.93
N LEU A 46 -21.42 38.04 12.17
CA LEU A 46 -22.51 37.69 11.26
C LEU A 46 -23.89 38.19 11.73
N ASN A 47 -23.95 39.00 12.80
CA ASN A 47 -25.23 39.44 13.38
C ASN A 47 -26.10 40.21 12.38
N GLU A 48 -25.50 40.96 11.46
CA GLU A 48 -26.25 41.75 10.46
C GLU A 48 -27.01 40.90 9.43
N PHE A 49 -26.63 39.63 9.27
CA PHE A 49 -27.23 38.72 8.29
C PHE A 49 -28.37 37.86 8.87
N LEU A 50 -28.62 37.97 10.18
CA LEU A 50 -29.70 37.26 10.86
C LEU A 50 -31.04 37.98 10.68
N HIS A 51 -32.10 37.20 10.48
CA HIS A 51 -33.48 37.71 10.46
C HIS A 51 -33.87 38.35 11.79
N GLU A 52 -33.51 37.70 12.90
CA GLU A 52 -33.78 38.15 14.25
C GLU A 52 -32.50 38.02 15.11
N PRO A 53 -32.26 38.96 16.04
CA PRO A 53 -31.11 38.88 16.93
C PRO A 53 -31.25 37.68 17.87
N GLU A 54 -30.19 36.89 18.00
CA GLU A 54 -30.11 35.78 18.93
C GLU A 54 -29.66 36.23 20.33
N ALA A 55 -29.90 35.40 21.35
CA ALA A 55 -29.50 35.69 22.73
C ALA A 55 -27.98 35.85 22.93
N SER A 56 -27.17 35.22 22.06
CA SER A 56 -25.72 35.40 22.03
C SER A 56 -25.30 35.98 20.69
N PRO A 57 -24.30 36.87 20.63
CA PRO A 57 -23.81 37.39 19.36
C PRO A 57 -23.35 36.28 18.41
N ALA A 58 -23.67 36.40 17.13
CA ALA A 58 -23.13 35.58 16.04
C ALA A 58 -21.71 36.04 15.68
N THR A 59 -20.82 36.12 16.67
CA THR A 59 -19.40 36.43 16.50
C THR A 59 -18.61 35.13 16.48
N TYR A 60 -17.71 35.03 15.50
CA TYR A 60 -16.93 33.83 15.24
C TYR A 60 -15.44 34.15 15.20
N THR A 61 -14.64 33.19 15.66
CA THR A 61 -13.18 33.22 15.55
C THR A 61 -12.72 32.20 14.51
N LEU A 62 -11.81 32.62 13.63
CA LEU A 62 -11.23 31.78 12.60
C LEU A 62 -10.42 30.64 13.25
N HIS A 63 -10.72 29.41 12.85
CA HIS A 63 -10.14 28.19 13.39
C HIS A 63 -9.21 27.49 12.40
N ALA A 64 -9.63 27.39 11.13
CA ALA A 64 -8.82 26.78 10.08
C ALA A 64 -8.92 27.51 8.73
N VAL A 65 -7.82 27.50 7.99
CA VAL A 65 -7.69 28.03 6.64
C VAL A 65 -7.17 26.91 5.74
N LEU A 66 -8.02 26.39 4.87
CA LEU A 66 -7.63 25.38 3.89
C LEU A 66 -7.18 26.11 2.62
N VAL A 67 -5.97 25.79 2.19
CA VAL A 67 -5.26 26.48 1.13
C VAL A 67 -4.97 25.51 -0.01
N HIS A 68 -5.19 25.98 -1.22
CA HIS A 68 -4.87 25.26 -2.44
C HIS A 68 -3.80 26.01 -3.22
N SER A 69 -2.69 25.34 -3.49
CA SER A 69 -1.61 25.80 -4.37
C SER A 69 -1.68 25.06 -5.71
N GLY A 70 -1.79 25.77 -6.82
CA GLY A 70 -1.92 25.17 -8.15
C GLY A 70 -3.20 25.60 -8.87
N ASP A 71 -3.60 24.83 -9.87
CA ASP A 71 -4.72 25.13 -10.77
C ASP A 71 -5.83 24.06 -10.69
N ASN A 72 -6.73 24.05 -11.65
CA ASN A 72 -7.88 23.15 -11.64
C ASN A 72 -7.54 21.70 -12.01
N HIS A 73 -6.40 21.46 -12.65
CA HIS A 73 -5.97 20.15 -13.12
C HIS A 73 -5.01 19.48 -12.14
N GLY A 74 -4.34 20.25 -11.30
CA GLY A 74 -3.46 19.74 -10.27
C GLY A 74 -3.01 20.81 -9.29
N GLY A 75 -2.81 20.37 -8.06
CA GLY A 75 -2.30 21.23 -7.01
C GLY A 75 -2.03 20.48 -5.73
N HIS A 76 -1.67 21.25 -4.71
CA HIS A 76 -1.31 20.79 -3.39
C HIS A 76 -2.20 21.45 -2.34
N TYR A 77 -2.68 20.64 -1.40
CA TYR A 77 -3.57 21.09 -0.33
C TYR A 77 -2.81 21.13 0.98
N VAL A 78 -2.88 22.28 1.64
CA VAL A 78 -2.34 22.44 3.00
C VAL A 78 -3.40 23.10 3.87
N VAL A 79 -3.31 22.88 5.18
CA VAL A 79 -4.24 23.53 6.12
C VAL A 79 -3.48 24.21 7.24
N PHE A 80 -3.88 25.44 7.53
CA PHE A 80 -3.44 26.17 8.70
C PHE A 80 -4.52 26.06 9.76
N ILE A 81 -4.17 25.64 10.97
CA ILE A 81 -5.12 25.45 12.06
C ILE A 81 -4.58 26.13 13.32
N ASN A 82 -5.47 26.75 14.10
CA ASN A 82 -5.25 27.18 15.48
C ASN A 82 -5.96 26.19 16.41
N PRO A 83 -5.35 25.03 16.74
CA PRO A 83 -6.10 23.86 17.22
C PRO A 83 -6.78 24.08 18.58
N LYS A 84 -6.16 24.89 19.44
CA LYS A 84 -6.68 25.22 20.78
C LYS A 84 -7.47 26.52 20.82
N GLY A 85 -7.60 27.23 19.70
CA GLY A 85 -8.19 28.57 19.68
C GLY A 85 -7.37 29.62 20.44
N ASP A 86 -6.10 29.37 20.76
CA ASP A 86 -5.25 30.26 21.59
C ASP A 86 -4.37 31.22 20.77
N GLY A 87 -4.53 31.23 19.44
CA GLY A 87 -3.83 32.08 18.49
C GLY A 87 -2.50 31.49 18.03
N LYS A 88 -2.15 30.27 18.45
CA LYS A 88 -0.94 29.57 18.00
C LYS A 88 -1.25 28.73 16.76
N TRP A 89 -0.92 29.30 15.62
CA TRP A 89 -1.13 28.67 14.32
C TRP A 89 -0.07 27.61 14.00
N CYS A 90 -0.53 26.54 13.37
CA CYS A 90 0.31 25.48 12.82
C CYS A 90 -0.09 25.23 11.36
N LYS A 91 0.90 25.03 10.50
CA LYS A 91 0.73 24.54 9.13
C LYS A 91 0.84 23.02 9.15
N PHE A 92 -0.20 22.36 8.65
CA PHE A 92 -0.26 20.91 8.42
C PHE A 92 -0.11 20.68 6.91
N ASP A 93 1.05 20.15 6.54
CA ASP A 93 1.47 19.90 5.17
C ASP A 93 1.84 18.41 5.06
N ASP A 94 0.85 17.58 4.72
CA ASP A 94 0.94 16.13 4.70
C ASP A 94 1.55 15.52 6.00
N ASP A 95 2.75 14.96 5.90
CA ASP A 95 3.49 14.32 7.00
C ASP A 95 4.27 15.31 7.87
N VAL A 96 4.27 16.60 7.52
CA VAL A 96 5.02 17.65 8.20
C VAL A 96 4.07 18.64 8.88
N VAL A 97 4.21 18.75 10.20
CA VAL A 97 3.53 19.78 11.01
C VAL A 97 4.56 20.81 11.48
N SER A 98 4.30 22.08 11.21
CA SER A 98 5.19 23.18 11.59
C SER A 98 4.43 24.33 12.23
N ARG A 99 5.07 25.05 13.14
CA ARG A 99 4.49 26.26 13.73
C ARG A 99 4.60 27.41 12.72
N CYS A 100 3.57 28.24 12.64
CA CYS A 100 3.57 29.42 11.78
C CYS A 100 2.99 30.64 12.49
N THR A 101 3.22 31.80 11.90
CA THR A 101 2.64 33.07 12.34
C THR A 101 1.20 33.22 11.83
N LYS A 102 0.43 34.08 12.50
CA LYS A 102 -0.92 34.43 12.04
C LYS A 102 -0.91 35.04 10.62
N GLN A 103 0.09 35.85 10.30
CA GLN A 103 0.24 36.46 8.97
C GLN A 103 0.43 35.39 7.88
N GLU A 104 1.19 34.33 8.16
CA GLU A 104 1.35 33.20 7.24
C GLU A 104 0.07 32.37 7.08
N ALA A 105 -0.72 32.22 8.14
CA ALA A 105 -1.97 31.48 8.10
C ALA A 105 -3.11 32.26 7.41
N ILE A 106 -3.14 33.59 7.54
CA ILE A 106 -4.26 34.43 7.10
C ILE A 106 -3.84 35.30 5.91
N ASP A 107 -3.03 36.32 6.15
CA ASP A 107 -2.76 37.40 5.18
C ASP A 107 -2.07 36.90 3.91
N HIS A 108 -1.15 35.94 4.03
CA HIS A 108 -0.46 35.35 2.88
C HIS A 108 -1.37 34.48 2.00
N ASN A 109 -2.59 34.16 2.45
CA ASN A 109 -3.53 33.28 1.73
C ASN A 109 -4.71 34.04 1.10
N PHE A 110 -4.68 35.37 1.06
CA PHE A 110 -5.71 36.17 0.39
C PHE A 110 -5.69 36.04 -1.15
N GLY A 111 -4.56 35.68 -1.75
CA GLY A 111 -4.36 35.69 -3.20
C GLY A 111 -4.07 37.08 -3.77
N GLY A 112 -4.01 37.18 -5.10
CA GLY A 112 -3.82 38.44 -5.84
C GLY A 112 -2.46 39.12 -5.66
N THR A 113 -1.41 38.39 -5.29
CA THR A 113 -0.04 38.91 -5.34
C THR A 113 0.45 38.95 -6.79
N ASP A 114 0.71 40.15 -7.31
CA ASP A 114 1.30 40.45 -8.63
C ASP A 114 2.84 40.58 -8.58
N ASP A 115 3.52 39.96 -7.61
CA ASP A 115 4.99 40.01 -7.55
C ASP A 115 5.60 38.99 -8.52
N ASP A 116 5.99 39.45 -9.71
CA ASP A 116 6.62 38.76 -10.87
C ASP A 116 7.82 37.81 -10.58
N VAL A 117 8.21 37.63 -9.32
CA VAL A 117 9.47 36.99 -8.93
C VAL A 117 9.30 35.55 -8.43
N ALA A 118 8.07 35.08 -8.17
CA ALA A 118 7.83 33.69 -7.74
C ALA A 118 6.54 33.09 -8.34
N VAL A 119 6.67 32.51 -9.53
CA VAL A 119 5.61 31.81 -10.29
C VAL A 119 4.76 30.85 -9.44
N SER A 120 5.33 30.26 -8.39
CA SER A 120 4.67 29.32 -7.46
C SER A 120 3.70 29.96 -6.45
N ARG A 121 3.85 31.26 -6.09
CA ARG A 121 2.98 31.89 -5.08
C ARG A 121 1.70 32.49 -5.67
N HIS A 122 1.67 32.79 -6.97
CA HIS A 122 0.50 33.40 -7.62
C HIS A 122 -0.75 32.52 -7.61
N CYS A 123 -0.59 31.21 -7.41
CA CYS A 123 -1.67 30.25 -7.37
C CYS A 123 -1.89 29.63 -5.99
N THR A 124 -1.39 30.24 -4.91
CA THR A 124 -1.65 29.79 -3.52
C THR A 124 -2.65 30.73 -2.86
N ASN A 125 -3.82 30.20 -2.46
CA ASN A 125 -4.84 30.97 -1.75
C ASN A 125 -5.80 30.06 -0.98
N ALA A 126 -6.49 30.65 0.00
CA ALA A 126 -7.53 29.95 0.75
C ALA A 126 -8.71 29.61 -0.16
N TYR A 127 -9.24 28.39 -0.05
CA TYR A 127 -10.45 27.96 -0.76
C TYR A 127 -11.59 27.54 0.19
N MET A 128 -11.28 27.26 1.46
CA MET A 128 -12.27 26.97 2.48
C MET A 128 -11.81 27.51 3.84
N LEU A 129 -12.72 28.10 4.60
CA LEU A 129 -12.49 28.66 5.93
C LEU A 129 -13.38 27.96 6.94
N VAL A 130 -12.85 27.75 8.15
CA VAL A 130 -13.60 27.20 9.28
C VAL A 130 -13.59 28.23 10.40
N TYR A 131 -14.78 28.61 10.83
CA TYR A 131 -15.02 29.56 11.91
C TYR A 131 -15.78 28.87 13.05
N ILE A 132 -15.43 29.18 14.30
CA ILE A 132 -16.13 28.66 15.48
C ILE A 132 -16.74 29.83 16.23
N ARG A 133 -18.00 29.70 16.64
CA ARG A 133 -18.73 30.73 17.39
C ARG A 133 -18.07 30.94 18.74
N ASP A 134 -17.83 32.19 19.11
CA ASP A 134 -17.12 32.54 20.34
C ASP A 134 -17.82 31.97 21.59
N SER A 135 -19.15 31.92 21.60
CA SER A 135 -19.95 31.35 22.71
C SER A 135 -19.86 29.83 22.83
N ALA A 136 -19.50 29.11 21.77
CA ALA A 136 -19.43 27.66 21.73
C ALA A 136 -17.98 27.12 21.70
N ILE A 137 -16.97 28.00 21.67
CA ILE A 137 -15.58 27.60 21.45
C ILE A 137 -15.06 26.61 22.51
N GLN A 138 -15.50 26.75 23.77
CA GLN A 138 -15.09 25.87 24.87
C GLN A 138 -15.70 24.47 24.76
N GLU A 139 -16.94 24.38 24.25
CA GLU A 139 -17.64 23.12 24.04
C GLU A 139 -17.08 22.40 22.81
N VAL A 140 -16.91 23.13 21.70
CA VAL A 140 -16.41 22.58 20.44
C VAL A 140 -14.96 22.13 20.55
N LEU A 141 -14.11 22.90 21.24
CA LEU A 141 -12.68 22.61 21.41
C LEU A 141 -12.35 22.02 22.79
N GLN A 142 -13.29 21.30 23.40
CA GLN A 142 -13.05 20.65 24.68
C GLN A 142 -11.85 19.69 24.62
N PRO A 143 -11.00 19.60 25.66
CA PRO A 143 -9.89 18.66 25.68
C PRO A 143 -10.38 17.22 25.62
N VAL A 144 -9.89 16.45 24.65
CA VAL A 144 -10.15 15.01 24.56
C VAL A 144 -9.06 14.25 25.33
N GLN A 145 -9.49 13.37 26.22
CA GLN A 145 -8.66 12.53 27.08
C GLN A 145 -8.67 11.07 26.60
N GLU A 146 -7.74 10.24 27.09
CA GLU A 146 -7.67 8.83 26.71
C GLU A 146 -8.92 8.03 27.12
N ASN A 147 -9.55 8.39 28.24
CA ASN A 147 -10.77 7.75 28.73
C ASN A 147 -12.03 8.12 27.92
N ASP A 148 -11.94 9.11 27.01
CA ASP A 148 -13.02 9.42 26.08
C ASP A 148 -13.06 8.43 24.89
N ILE A 149 -11.99 7.63 24.72
CA ILE A 149 -11.86 6.65 23.64
C ILE A 149 -12.39 5.29 24.14
N PRO A 150 -13.42 4.69 23.50
CA PRO A 150 -13.94 3.39 23.91
C PRO A 150 -12.88 2.28 23.87
N GLU A 151 -12.80 1.47 24.92
CA GLU A 151 -11.80 0.39 25.06
C GLU A 151 -11.82 -0.60 23.89
N GLN A 152 -13.02 -0.96 23.42
CA GLN A 152 -13.20 -1.83 22.24
C GLN A 152 -12.51 -1.29 20.98
N LEU A 153 -12.47 0.03 20.81
CA LEU A 153 -11.81 0.68 19.68
C LEU A 153 -10.29 0.65 19.86
N VAL A 154 -9.80 0.85 21.08
CA VAL A 154 -8.38 0.74 21.42
C VAL A 154 -7.86 -0.67 21.13
N GLU A 155 -8.54 -1.70 21.64
CA GLU A 155 -8.17 -3.11 21.43
C GLU A 155 -8.13 -3.47 19.95
N ARG A 156 -9.18 -3.09 19.21
CA ARG A 156 -9.26 -3.34 17.77
C ARG A 156 -8.10 -2.71 17.01
N LEU A 157 -7.79 -1.43 17.26
CA LEU A 157 -6.70 -0.73 16.57
C LEU A 157 -5.31 -1.28 16.94
N GLN A 158 -5.13 -1.74 18.18
CA GLN A 158 -3.90 -2.41 18.60
C GLN A 158 -3.71 -3.74 17.86
N GLU A 159 -4.77 -4.52 17.69
CA GLU A 159 -4.73 -5.75 16.91
C GLU A 159 -4.46 -5.49 15.42
N GLU A 160 -5.10 -4.48 14.83
CA GLU A 160 -4.83 -4.07 13.44
C GLU A 160 -3.35 -3.68 13.25
N LYS A 161 -2.77 -2.88 14.17
CA LYS A 161 -1.33 -2.55 14.15
C LYS A 161 -0.43 -3.79 14.27
N ARG A 162 -0.80 -4.75 15.13
CA ARG A 162 -0.05 -6.00 15.30
C ARG A 162 -0.05 -6.84 14.02
N GLN A 163 -1.20 -6.93 13.35
CA GLN A 163 -1.33 -7.63 12.08
C GLN A 163 -0.56 -6.93 10.95
N GLU A 164 -0.62 -5.60 10.87
CA GLU A 164 0.13 -4.83 9.89
C GLU A 164 1.65 -4.99 10.09
N ALA A 165 2.13 -4.97 11.35
CA ALA A 165 3.52 -5.22 11.67
C ALA A 165 3.97 -6.64 11.24
N LEU A 166 3.11 -7.65 11.45
CA LEU A 166 3.39 -9.02 11.00
C LEU A 166 3.47 -9.10 9.46
N ARG A 167 2.49 -8.53 8.75
CA ARG A 167 2.50 -8.49 7.28
C ARG A 167 3.70 -7.73 6.72
N ARG A 168 4.07 -6.61 7.35
CA ARG A 168 5.26 -5.83 6.98
C ARG A 168 6.54 -6.65 7.18
N LYS A 169 6.65 -7.38 8.30
CA LYS A 169 7.76 -8.31 8.54
C LYS A 169 7.81 -9.42 7.49
N GLU A 170 6.69 -10.06 7.19
CA GLU A 170 6.59 -11.09 6.14
C GLU A 170 6.99 -10.55 4.77
N ARG A 171 6.53 -9.35 4.39
CA ARG A 171 6.91 -8.70 3.12
C ARG A 171 8.40 -8.35 3.08
N ASN A 172 8.93 -7.84 4.18
CA ASN A 172 10.36 -7.56 4.31
C ASN A 172 11.20 -8.83 4.23
N GLU A 173 10.72 -9.96 4.74
CA GLU A 173 11.42 -11.25 4.68
C GLU A 173 11.16 -12.01 3.37
N ALA A 174 10.11 -11.65 2.60
CA ALA A 174 9.71 -12.38 1.39
C ALA A 174 10.83 -12.49 0.35
N HIS A 175 11.67 -11.46 0.21
CA HIS A 175 12.82 -11.48 -0.71
C HIS A 175 13.89 -12.52 -0.37
N LEU A 176 13.90 -13.03 0.87
CA LEU A 176 14.80 -14.10 1.35
C LEU A 176 14.33 -15.49 0.95
N TYR A 177 13.08 -15.63 0.50
CA TYR A 177 12.50 -16.89 0.07
C TYR A 177 12.46 -16.99 -1.45
N MET A 178 12.42 -18.23 -1.94
CA MET A 178 12.16 -18.56 -3.33
C MET A 178 11.15 -19.72 -3.41
N SER A 179 10.55 -19.88 -4.59
CA SER A 179 9.62 -20.97 -4.86
C SER A 179 10.35 -22.08 -5.61
N VAL A 180 10.20 -23.32 -5.16
CA VAL A 180 10.65 -24.52 -5.87
C VAL A 180 9.40 -25.25 -6.37
N GLN A 181 9.30 -25.39 -7.69
CA GLN A 181 8.22 -26.10 -8.36
C GLN A 181 8.63 -27.55 -8.58
N VAL A 182 7.90 -28.47 -7.97
CA VAL A 182 8.20 -29.89 -7.99
C VAL A 182 7.24 -30.63 -8.89
N LEU A 183 7.79 -31.37 -9.85
CA LEU A 183 7.10 -32.30 -10.72
C LEU A 183 7.26 -33.72 -10.22
N THR A 184 6.23 -34.53 -10.42
CA THR A 184 6.24 -35.98 -10.14
C THR A 184 6.04 -36.76 -11.44
N GLU A 185 6.28 -38.08 -11.42
CA GLU A 185 6.15 -38.93 -12.61
C GLU A 185 4.74 -38.87 -13.24
N ASP A 186 3.72 -38.65 -12.42
CA ASP A 186 2.32 -38.47 -12.87
C ASP A 186 2.17 -37.33 -13.88
N ASN A 187 3.01 -36.29 -13.81
CA ASN A 187 2.98 -35.16 -14.75
C ASN A 187 3.46 -35.55 -16.15
N PHE A 188 4.19 -36.66 -16.29
CA PHE A 188 4.73 -37.14 -17.57
C PHE A 188 3.78 -38.17 -18.22
N ALA A 189 2.90 -38.77 -17.44
CA ALA A 189 1.98 -39.80 -17.90
C ALA A 189 1.02 -39.27 -18.98
N GLY A 190 1.00 -39.93 -20.14
CA GLY A 190 0.07 -39.61 -21.22
C GLY A 190 0.43 -38.41 -22.09
N HIS A 191 1.54 -37.71 -21.83
CA HIS A 191 2.00 -36.60 -22.67
C HIS A 191 2.38 -37.06 -24.08
N GLN A 192 1.83 -36.40 -25.10
CA GLN A 192 2.03 -36.73 -26.52
C GLN A 192 2.85 -35.67 -27.28
N GLY A 193 3.21 -34.57 -26.64
CA GLY A 193 4.00 -33.50 -27.24
C GLY A 193 5.50 -33.78 -27.21
N ASN A 194 6.28 -32.78 -27.62
CA ASN A 194 7.72 -32.79 -27.42
C ASN A 194 8.05 -32.67 -25.92
N ASP A 195 9.24 -33.12 -25.53
CA ASP A 195 9.75 -33.13 -24.15
C ASP A 195 8.97 -34.04 -23.18
N LEU A 196 9.18 -33.87 -21.87
CA LEU A 196 8.63 -34.77 -20.84
C LEU A 196 7.20 -34.42 -20.43
N TYR A 197 6.79 -33.16 -20.54
CA TYR A 197 5.47 -32.69 -20.14
C TYR A 197 5.07 -31.38 -20.85
N ASP A 198 3.83 -30.95 -20.68
CA ASP A 198 3.33 -29.65 -21.14
C ASP A 198 3.43 -28.61 -20.01
N MET A 199 4.22 -27.55 -20.22
CA MET A 199 4.51 -26.53 -19.21
C MET A 199 3.27 -25.74 -18.76
N GLU A 200 2.28 -25.59 -19.64
CA GLU A 200 1.05 -24.86 -19.31
C GLU A 200 0.03 -25.72 -18.56
N LYS A 201 0.14 -27.05 -18.68
CA LYS A 201 -0.80 -28.01 -18.06
C LYS A 201 -0.21 -28.75 -16.87
N ALA A 202 1.08 -28.59 -16.60
CA ALA A 202 1.74 -29.25 -15.47
C ALA A 202 1.14 -28.81 -14.14
N ASN A 203 0.72 -29.80 -13.35
CA ASN A 203 0.33 -29.61 -11.97
C ASN A 203 1.58 -29.63 -11.07
N TYR A 204 2.15 -28.44 -10.80
CA TYR A 204 3.33 -28.29 -9.94
C TYR A 204 2.94 -28.29 -8.47
N ARG A 205 3.70 -29.02 -7.64
CA ARG A 205 3.70 -28.78 -6.19
C ARG A 205 4.70 -27.68 -5.86
N THR A 206 4.23 -26.57 -5.28
CA THR A 206 5.10 -25.42 -4.98
C THR A 206 5.54 -25.44 -3.52
N PHE A 207 6.86 -25.40 -3.31
CA PHE A 207 7.48 -25.31 -1.99
C PHE A 207 8.13 -23.94 -1.83
N LYS A 208 7.87 -23.29 -0.69
CA LYS A 208 8.53 -22.03 -0.33
C LYS A 208 9.70 -22.33 0.60
N VAL A 209 10.91 -21.99 0.17
CA VAL A 209 12.15 -22.26 0.91
C VAL A 209 13.01 -21.01 0.99
N LYS A 210 13.83 -20.86 2.03
CA LYS A 210 14.82 -19.77 2.08
C LYS A 210 15.85 -19.99 0.98
N LYS A 211 16.24 -18.92 0.28
CA LYS A 211 17.26 -18.95 -0.78
C LYS A 211 18.58 -19.58 -0.29
N LEU A 212 18.97 -19.24 0.94
CA LEU A 212 20.19 -19.72 1.59
C LEU A 212 20.03 -21.07 2.33
N ALA A 213 18.83 -21.68 2.31
CA ALA A 213 18.68 -23.03 2.82
C ALA A 213 19.53 -23.99 1.99
N THR A 214 20.01 -25.05 2.62
CA THR A 214 20.77 -26.12 1.96
C THR A 214 19.85 -27.03 1.16
N LEU A 215 20.39 -27.74 0.16
CA LEU A 215 19.65 -28.78 -0.55
C LEU A 215 19.08 -29.84 0.41
N LYS A 216 19.84 -30.18 1.45
CA LYS A 216 19.39 -31.12 2.49
C LYS A 216 18.09 -30.64 3.16
N GLU A 217 18.03 -29.38 3.59
CA GLU A 217 16.84 -28.81 4.22
C GLU A 217 15.64 -28.78 3.26
N LEU A 218 15.87 -28.51 1.96
CA LEU A 218 14.83 -28.61 0.93
C LEU A 218 14.32 -30.06 0.76
N MET A 219 15.22 -31.04 0.75
CA MET A 219 14.86 -32.45 0.65
C MET A 219 14.07 -32.93 1.87
N GLU A 220 14.46 -32.52 3.08
CA GLU A 220 13.73 -32.80 4.32
C GLU A 220 12.31 -32.21 4.27
N LEU A 221 12.18 -30.95 3.81
CA LEU A 221 10.88 -30.28 3.63
C LEU A 221 9.97 -31.04 2.64
N MET A 222 10.51 -31.44 1.48
CA MET A 222 9.76 -32.20 0.49
C MET A 222 9.36 -33.59 1.00
N ALA A 223 10.28 -34.30 1.65
CA ALA A 223 10.03 -35.62 2.23
C ALA A 223 8.89 -35.56 3.26
N GLU A 224 8.92 -34.58 4.17
CA GLU A 224 7.92 -34.42 5.22
C GLU A 224 6.53 -34.08 4.68
N GLN A 225 6.44 -33.14 3.72
CA GLN A 225 5.16 -32.71 3.16
C GLN A 225 4.56 -33.73 2.19
N MET A 226 5.41 -34.41 1.41
CA MET A 226 4.97 -35.45 0.47
C MET A 226 4.81 -36.82 1.12
N LYS A 227 5.21 -36.98 2.39
CA LYS A 227 5.13 -38.22 3.17
C LYS A 227 5.95 -39.37 2.59
N TYR A 228 7.16 -39.06 2.10
CA TYR A 228 8.15 -40.05 1.67
C TYR A 228 9.34 -40.09 2.63
N PRO A 229 10.00 -41.24 2.83
CA PRO A 229 11.30 -41.27 3.49
C PRO A 229 12.31 -40.48 2.64
N ILE A 230 13.23 -39.76 3.29
CA ILE A 230 14.22 -38.94 2.58
C ILE A 230 15.13 -39.77 1.64
N GLN A 231 15.37 -41.04 1.96
CA GLN A 231 16.13 -41.96 1.09
C GLN A 231 15.32 -42.46 -0.11
N GLY A 232 14.00 -42.26 -0.10
CA GLY A 232 13.08 -42.68 -1.15
C GLY A 232 12.75 -41.58 -2.15
N ILE A 233 13.45 -40.43 -2.10
CA ILE A 233 13.27 -39.33 -3.04
C ILE A 233 14.61 -38.93 -3.66
N ARG A 234 14.60 -38.57 -4.94
CA ARG A 234 15.78 -38.07 -5.66
C ARG A 234 15.39 -36.85 -6.52
N PRO A 235 15.93 -35.66 -6.23
CA PRO A 235 15.65 -34.46 -7.02
C PRO A 235 16.52 -34.41 -8.28
N TRP A 236 15.92 -33.98 -9.38
CA TRP A 236 16.55 -33.72 -10.67
C TRP A 236 16.22 -32.29 -11.10
N SER A 237 17.22 -31.47 -11.42
CA SER A 237 17.02 -30.09 -11.84
C SER A 237 16.47 -30.05 -13.28
N ILE A 238 15.39 -29.32 -13.55
CA ILE A 238 14.93 -29.13 -14.94
C ILE A 238 15.75 -27.99 -15.56
N THR A 239 16.57 -28.33 -16.56
CA THR A 239 17.45 -27.39 -17.25
C THR A 239 16.93 -27.08 -18.64
N TYR A 240 16.90 -25.80 -19.00
CA TYR A 240 16.52 -25.32 -20.33
C TYR A 240 17.75 -25.24 -21.23
N ARG A 241 17.65 -25.85 -22.41
CA ARG A 241 18.72 -25.88 -23.41
C ARG A 241 18.52 -24.79 -24.47
N SER A 242 19.59 -24.43 -25.17
CA SER A 242 19.57 -23.40 -26.23
C SER A 242 18.65 -23.72 -27.40
N ASN A 243 18.32 -25.00 -27.61
CA ASN A 243 17.38 -25.49 -28.63
C ASN A 243 15.91 -25.47 -28.18
N GLN A 244 15.57 -24.72 -27.11
CA GLN A 244 14.22 -24.60 -26.54
C GLN A 244 13.63 -25.90 -25.98
N THR A 245 14.47 -26.91 -25.72
CA THR A 245 14.05 -28.13 -25.01
C THR A 245 14.44 -28.06 -23.53
N PHE A 246 13.71 -28.75 -22.66
CA PHE A 246 14.07 -28.88 -21.25
C PHE A 246 14.25 -30.33 -20.84
N ARG A 247 15.26 -30.62 -20.02
CA ARG A 247 15.53 -32.01 -19.56
C ARG A 247 15.91 -32.03 -18.07
N PRO A 248 15.55 -33.11 -17.35
CA PRO A 248 16.10 -33.38 -16.03
C PRO A 248 17.62 -33.54 -16.13
N ALA A 249 18.33 -32.83 -15.27
CA ALA A 249 19.75 -32.93 -15.05
C ALA A 249 19.98 -33.47 -13.63
N ALA A 250 20.97 -34.36 -13.49
CA ALA A 250 21.32 -34.92 -12.20
C ALA A 250 21.87 -33.83 -11.28
N ILE A 251 21.45 -33.87 -10.02
CA ILE A 251 22.09 -33.11 -8.94
C ILE A 251 23.02 -34.06 -8.21
N ASP A 252 24.27 -33.66 -7.98
CA ASP A 252 25.26 -34.50 -7.32
C ASP A 252 25.06 -34.44 -5.81
N LEU A 253 24.22 -35.35 -5.29
CA LEU A 253 23.88 -35.37 -3.87
C LEU A 253 25.10 -35.54 -2.95
N GLU A 254 26.22 -36.12 -3.39
CA GLU A 254 27.40 -36.26 -2.52
C GLU A 254 28.09 -34.91 -2.28
N ASN A 255 28.15 -34.07 -3.32
CA ASN A 255 28.87 -32.80 -3.30
C ASN A 255 27.96 -31.57 -3.07
N ASP A 256 26.67 -31.68 -3.38
CA ASP A 256 25.75 -30.53 -3.44
C ASP A 256 24.81 -30.42 -2.23
N LEU A 257 24.74 -31.43 -1.35
CA LEU A 257 23.81 -31.45 -0.20
C LEU A 257 23.87 -30.21 0.69
N ASN A 258 25.06 -29.63 0.85
CA ASN A 258 25.29 -28.46 1.70
C ASN A 258 25.29 -27.14 0.92
N LYS A 259 25.14 -27.17 -0.42
CA LYS A 259 25.03 -25.95 -1.22
C LYS A 259 23.67 -25.32 -1.04
N SER A 260 23.60 -24.00 -1.19
CA SER A 260 22.35 -23.28 -1.06
C SER A 260 21.42 -23.55 -2.25
N VAL A 261 20.10 -23.52 -2.01
CA VAL A 261 19.10 -23.71 -3.06
C VAL A 261 19.23 -22.65 -4.16
N ILE A 262 19.54 -21.39 -3.81
CA ILE A 262 19.70 -20.33 -4.80
C ILE A 262 20.91 -20.57 -5.71
N ASP A 263 22.02 -21.07 -5.16
CA ASP A 263 23.22 -21.40 -5.96
C ASP A 263 22.94 -22.57 -6.91
N LEU A 264 22.27 -23.62 -6.43
CA LEU A 264 21.89 -24.79 -7.23
C LEU A 264 20.86 -24.47 -8.33
N SER A 265 20.00 -23.49 -8.08
CA SER A 265 19.03 -23.01 -9.06
C SER A 265 19.63 -22.05 -10.10
N GLU A 266 20.92 -21.70 -9.99
CA GLU A 266 21.56 -20.66 -10.81
C GLU A 266 20.81 -19.31 -10.77
N ASN A 267 20.28 -18.95 -9.59
CA ASN A 267 19.41 -17.79 -9.36
C ASN A 267 18.00 -17.86 -9.99
N ALA A 268 17.56 -19.02 -10.49
CA ALA A 268 16.20 -19.18 -10.99
C ALA A 268 15.15 -19.14 -9.87
N ASN A 269 14.11 -18.33 -10.04
CA ASN A 269 12.96 -18.28 -9.14
C ASN A 269 11.68 -18.02 -9.93
N PRO A 270 10.77 -18.99 -10.08
CA PRO A 270 10.80 -20.31 -9.42
C PRO A 270 11.90 -21.25 -9.98
N TRP A 271 12.41 -22.15 -9.14
CA TRP A 271 13.29 -23.25 -9.55
C TRP A 271 12.48 -24.52 -9.79
N THR A 272 12.56 -25.11 -10.98
CA THR A 272 11.77 -26.31 -11.33
C THR A 272 12.62 -27.56 -11.19
N ILE A 273 12.12 -28.53 -10.41
CA ILE A 273 12.75 -29.83 -10.23
C ILE A 273 11.77 -30.96 -10.49
N PHE A 274 12.26 -32.06 -11.02
CA PHE A 274 11.56 -33.33 -11.06
C PHE A 274 11.98 -34.15 -9.83
N LEU A 275 11.02 -34.65 -9.07
CA LEU A 275 11.27 -35.50 -7.91
C LEU A 275 10.93 -36.94 -8.28
N GLU A 276 11.96 -37.76 -8.45
CA GLU A 276 11.83 -39.20 -8.58
C GLU A 276 11.53 -39.77 -7.19
N THR A 277 10.50 -40.59 -7.08
CA THR A 277 10.04 -41.17 -5.82
C THR A 277 10.04 -42.70 -5.90
N MET A 278 10.43 -43.39 -4.83
CA MET A 278 10.29 -44.85 -4.77
C MET A 278 8.82 -45.26 -4.89
N ALA A 279 8.58 -46.35 -5.63
CA ALA A 279 7.26 -46.95 -5.72
C ALA A 279 6.76 -47.39 -4.32
N PRO A 280 5.46 -47.24 -4.01
CA PRO A 280 4.91 -47.52 -2.67
C PRO A 280 5.14 -48.94 -2.15
N ASP A 281 5.46 -49.88 -3.04
CA ASP A 281 5.64 -51.32 -2.82
C ASP A 281 7.10 -51.77 -2.67
N GLN A 282 8.09 -50.89 -2.90
CA GLN A 282 9.51 -51.22 -2.74
C GLN A 282 10.02 -50.91 -1.32
N ARG A 283 10.55 -51.93 -0.62
CA ARG A 283 11.29 -51.75 0.65
C ARG A 283 12.70 -51.26 0.38
N VAL A 284 13.19 -50.37 1.25
CA VAL A 284 14.57 -49.83 1.22
C VAL A 284 15.58 -50.96 1.46
N ASP A 285 16.12 -51.56 0.40
CA ASP A 285 17.23 -52.52 0.50
C ASP A 285 18.56 -51.82 0.19
N ARG A 286 19.49 -51.88 1.16
CA ARG A 286 20.78 -51.15 1.18
C ARG A 286 21.82 -51.66 0.16
N ARG A 287 21.47 -52.63 -0.71
CA ARG A 287 22.44 -53.27 -1.63
C ARG A 287 22.21 -53.02 -3.12
N CYS A 288 21.19 -52.28 -3.51
CA CYS A 288 20.90 -52.03 -4.93
C CYS A 288 21.08 -50.55 -5.29
N VAL A 289 22.33 -50.10 -5.40
CA VAL A 289 22.67 -48.79 -5.98
C VAL A 289 22.50 -48.80 -7.52
N SER A 290 22.36 -49.97 -8.14
CA SER A 290 22.34 -50.15 -9.60
C SER A 290 20.94 -50.31 -10.24
N SER A 291 19.84 -50.29 -9.48
CA SER A 291 18.50 -50.61 -10.03
C SER A 291 17.64 -49.39 -10.41
N TRP A 292 18.13 -48.16 -10.26
CA TRP A 292 17.31 -46.96 -10.42
C TRP A 292 17.05 -46.58 -11.90
N VAL A 293 17.85 -47.08 -12.85
CA VAL A 293 17.74 -46.66 -14.27
C VAL A 293 16.80 -47.55 -15.10
N CYS A 294 16.34 -48.69 -14.58
CA CYS A 294 15.75 -49.72 -15.44
C CYS A 294 14.22 -49.77 -15.51
N HIS A 295 13.46 -48.93 -14.79
CA HIS A 295 12.02 -49.21 -14.63
C HIS A 295 11.02 -48.52 -15.56
N LEU A 296 11.42 -47.63 -16.48
CA LEU A 296 10.42 -46.87 -17.25
C LEU A 296 10.60 -46.77 -18.77
N GLY A 297 11.59 -47.43 -19.39
CA GLY A 297 11.81 -47.22 -20.84
C GLY A 297 12.08 -45.74 -21.21
N LEU A 298 12.36 -44.89 -20.20
CA LEU A 298 12.71 -43.49 -20.33
C LEU A 298 14.17 -43.29 -20.74
N CYS A 299 14.96 -44.36 -20.84
CA CYS A 299 16.37 -44.30 -21.30
C CYS A 299 16.51 -43.59 -22.66
N ASN A 300 15.53 -43.73 -23.56
CA ASN A 300 15.53 -43.06 -24.88
C ASN A 300 14.94 -41.63 -24.87
N LYS A 301 14.40 -41.15 -23.74
CA LYS A 301 13.89 -39.77 -23.60
C LYS A 301 14.71 -38.91 -22.63
N LEU A 302 15.47 -39.53 -21.72
CA LEU A 302 16.34 -38.87 -20.75
C LEU A 302 17.76 -38.61 -21.27
N PHE A 303 18.24 -39.38 -22.26
CA PHE A 303 19.54 -39.20 -22.93
C PHE A 303 19.39 -38.67 -24.35
#